data_AF-A0A6P1D0S8-F1
#
_entry.id   AF-A0A6P1D0S8-F1
#
_cell.length_a   1.000
_cell.length_b   1.000
_cell.length_c   1.000
_cell.angle_alpha   90.00
_cell.angle_beta   90.00
_cell.angle_gamma   90.00
#
_symmetry.space_group_name_H-M   'P 1'
#
loop_
_entity.id
_entity.type
_entity.pdbx_description
1 polymer ?
#
loop_
_entity_poly.entity_id
_entity_poly.type
_entity_poly.pdbx_seq_one_letter_code
_entity_poly.pdbx_strand_id
1 'polypeptide(L)'
;MTQTDAVSAGEAVRWLHEEGLSRLAGIAGHAAGPFGAFTVEVSTGTVTAHPVASTGAGSQVLTMSADELPPPAEPAHRLVVVGITTAQAILVIDLSAYLAVAISADDPVGAARSWVMQLLLDPEVTVTTNCAAVAIGDSPRCRRGFFPGGGAPIIHIDDKRPPVTTVTLDTADESADRLEVARDGSGEMYLGARFWSLNLVMTIDETTWAALAASLEAEVAAAPDSSPASPASVVAVGTAERPPEISR
;
A
#
# COMPACT_ATOMS: atom_id res chain seq x y z
N MET A 1 30.38 29.63 -11.12
CA MET A 1 30.02 28.25 -11.48
C MET A 1 28.92 27.83 -10.53
N THR A 2 27.68 27.81 -11.00
CA THR A 2 26.54 27.31 -10.23
C THR A 2 26.62 25.79 -10.22
N GLN A 3 26.89 25.22 -9.04
CA GLN A 3 26.75 23.80 -8.79
C GLN A 3 25.27 23.48 -8.97
N THR A 4 24.93 22.72 -10.01
CA THR A 4 23.59 22.14 -10.14
C THR A 4 23.46 21.14 -9.00
N ASP A 5 22.66 21.45 -7.97
CA ASP A 5 22.34 20.50 -6.90
C ASP A 5 21.68 19.28 -7.56
N ALA A 6 22.39 18.16 -7.54
CA ALA A 6 21.90 16.91 -8.07
C ALA A 6 20.94 16.30 -7.03
N VAL A 7 19.70 16.02 -7.43
CA VAL A 7 18.70 15.37 -6.59
C VAL A 7 19.19 13.97 -6.21
N SER A 8 19.18 13.67 -4.91
CA SER A 8 19.53 12.35 -4.39
C SER A 8 18.34 11.39 -4.48
N ALA A 9 18.62 10.08 -4.48
CA ALA A 9 17.56 9.06 -4.45
C ALA A 9 16.67 9.18 -3.20
N GLY A 10 17.24 9.57 -2.06
CA GLY A 10 16.47 9.80 -0.83
C GLY A 10 15.50 10.97 -0.94
N GLU A 11 15.90 12.07 -1.58
CA GLU A 11 15.01 13.20 -1.85
C GLU A 11 13.89 12.83 -2.83
N ALA A 12 14.20 12.03 -3.85
CA ALA A 12 13.20 11.53 -4.79
C ALA A 12 12.21 10.56 -4.13
N VAL A 13 12.66 9.66 -3.25
CA VAL A 13 11.77 8.78 -2.45
C VAL A 13 10.89 9.60 -1.51
N ARG A 14 11.44 10.61 -0.85
CA ARG A 14 10.66 11.52 -0.01
C ARG A 14 9.57 12.23 -0.81
N TRP A 15 9.91 12.79 -1.97
CA TRP A 15 8.93 13.41 -2.86
C TRP A 15 7.85 12.42 -3.32
N LEU A 16 8.21 11.17 -3.63
CA LEU A 16 7.25 10.13 -3.97
C LEU A 16 6.21 9.95 -2.85
N HIS A 17 6.66 9.84 -1.59
CA HIS A 17 5.74 9.67 -0.47
C HIS A 17 4.91 10.91 -0.15
N GLU A 18 5.45 12.11 -0.33
CA GLU A 18 4.74 13.36 -0.06
C GLU A 18 3.67 13.66 -1.11
N GLU A 19 3.94 13.34 -2.39
CA GLU A 19 3.06 13.70 -3.48
C GLU A 19 3.11 12.72 -4.66
N GLY A 20 4.29 12.25 -5.03
CA GLY A 20 4.48 11.52 -6.29
C GLY A 20 3.61 10.27 -6.44
N LEU A 21 3.41 9.46 -5.38
CA LEU A 21 2.56 8.26 -5.43
C LEU A 21 1.10 8.61 -5.79
N SER A 22 0.53 9.66 -5.20
CA SER A 22 -0.83 10.12 -5.52
C SER A 22 -0.96 10.62 -6.96
N ARG A 23 0.10 11.23 -7.50
CA ARG A 23 0.14 11.64 -8.91
C ARG A 23 0.28 10.44 -9.85
N LEU A 24 1.09 9.44 -9.50
CA LEU A 24 1.21 8.19 -10.26
C LEU A 24 -0.14 7.45 -10.33
N ALA A 25 -0.89 7.41 -9.22
CA ALA A 25 -2.25 6.85 -9.20
C ALA A 25 -3.18 7.53 -10.21
N GLY A 26 -3.03 8.85 -10.43
CA GLY A 26 -3.79 9.62 -11.41
C GLY A 26 -3.55 9.23 -12.87
N ILE A 27 -2.41 8.59 -13.19
CA ILE A 27 -2.11 8.11 -14.55
C ILE A 27 -3.08 6.99 -14.95
N ALA A 28 -3.43 6.10 -14.02
CA ALA A 28 -4.26 4.93 -14.29
C ALA A 28 -5.67 5.29 -14.79
N GLY A 29 -6.21 6.46 -14.41
CA GLY A 29 -7.55 6.90 -14.80
C GLY A 29 -7.76 7.15 -16.30
N HIS A 30 -6.69 7.28 -17.08
CA HIS A 30 -6.74 7.61 -18.52
C HIS A 30 -6.18 6.49 -19.42
N ALA A 31 -5.75 5.37 -18.83
CA ALA A 31 -5.08 4.30 -19.54
C ALA A 31 -6.06 3.30 -20.16
N ALA A 32 -5.67 2.69 -21.28
CA ALA A 32 -6.46 1.62 -21.91
C ALA A 32 -6.43 0.29 -21.13
N GLY A 33 -5.57 0.18 -20.11
CA GLY A 33 -5.42 -0.97 -19.22
C GLY A 33 -4.61 -0.61 -17.97
N PRO A 34 -4.58 -1.48 -16.95
CA PRO A 34 -3.92 -1.18 -15.69
C PRO A 34 -2.38 -1.12 -15.83
N PHE A 35 -1.78 -0.17 -15.14
CA PHE A 35 -0.34 -0.16 -14.90
C PHE A 35 -0.02 -0.99 -13.67
N GLY A 36 1.02 -1.82 -13.76
CA GLY A 36 1.46 -2.66 -12.66
C GLY A 36 2.75 -2.18 -11.99
N ALA A 37 3.56 -1.39 -12.70
CA ALA A 37 4.77 -0.80 -12.15
C ALA A 37 5.08 0.56 -12.76
N PHE A 38 5.88 1.34 -12.05
CA PHE A 38 6.42 2.61 -12.48
C PHE A 38 7.90 2.66 -12.14
N THR A 39 8.70 3.28 -13.01
CA THR A 39 10.09 3.61 -12.70
C THR A 39 10.28 5.11 -12.80
N VAL A 40 10.93 5.71 -11.79
CA VAL A 40 11.27 7.13 -11.75
C VAL A 40 12.78 7.29 -11.77
N GLU A 41 13.33 7.78 -12.86
CA GLU A 41 14.77 7.99 -13.02
C GLU A 41 15.22 9.22 -12.23
N VAL A 42 16.12 9.04 -11.25
CA VAL A 42 16.48 10.10 -10.29
C VAL A 42 17.19 11.27 -10.97
N SER A 43 18.04 11.00 -11.96
CA SER A 43 18.85 12.03 -12.64
C SER A 43 18.05 12.90 -13.60
N THR A 44 16.96 12.39 -14.17
CA THR A 44 16.21 13.06 -15.24
C THR A 44 14.80 13.45 -14.81
N GLY A 45 14.27 12.86 -13.73
CA GLY A 45 12.85 12.96 -13.36
C GLY A 45 11.93 12.21 -14.34
N THR A 46 12.48 11.35 -15.21
CA THR A 46 11.66 10.61 -16.17
C THR A 46 10.85 9.54 -15.46
N VAL A 47 9.53 9.59 -15.61
CA VAL A 47 8.59 8.58 -15.13
C VAL A 47 8.24 7.66 -16.30
N THR A 48 8.35 6.36 -16.08
CA THR A 48 7.92 5.33 -17.03
C THR A 48 6.89 4.42 -16.36
N ALA A 49 5.67 4.38 -16.90
CA ALA A 49 4.60 3.50 -16.45
C ALA A 49 4.59 2.22 -17.29
N HIS A 50 4.60 1.08 -16.61
CA HIS A 50 4.71 -0.26 -17.18
C HIS A 50 3.37 -0.98 -17.04
N PRO A 51 2.66 -1.27 -18.15
CA PRO A 51 1.39 -1.97 -18.08
C PRO A 51 1.54 -3.42 -17.64
N VAL A 52 0.51 -3.94 -16.96
CA VAL A 52 0.45 -5.36 -16.57
C VAL A 52 0.52 -6.26 -17.80
N ALA A 53 -0.19 -5.89 -18.86
CA ALA A 53 -0.14 -6.59 -20.14
C ALA A 53 1.24 -6.41 -20.79
N SER A 54 1.91 -7.52 -21.09
CA SER A 54 3.19 -7.53 -21.83
C SER A 54 3.02 -7.61 -23.34
N THR A 55 1.81 -7.93 -23.83
CA THR A 55 1.49 -8.04 -25.26
C THR A 55 0.06 -7.57 -25.56
N GLY A 56 -0.19 -7.09 -26.79
CA GLY A 56 -1.53 -6.72 -27.25
C GLY A 56 -1.94 -5.28 -26.92
N ALA A 57 -3.22 -4.94 -27.12
CA ALA A 57 -3.74 -3.63 -26.77
C ALA A 57 -3.62 -3.40 -25.25
N GLY A 58 -3.13 -2.22 -24.85
CA GLY A 58 -2.87 -1.91 -23.44
C GLY A 58 -1.48 -2.29 -22.93
N SER A 59 -0.59 -2.84 -23.78
CA SER A 59 0.82 -3.12 -23.43
C SER A 59 1.78 -1.95 -23.64
N GLN A 60 1.26 -0.79 -24.03
CA GLN A 60 2.08 0.40 -24.31
C GLN A 60 2.66 0.98 -23.02
N VAL A 61 3.99 1.04 -22.99
CA VAL A 61 4.73 1.77 -21.97
C VAL A 61 4.50 3.26 -22.18
N LEU A 62 4.21 3.99 -21.11
CA LEU A 62 4.02 5.43 -21.12
C LEU A 62 5.20 6.09 -20.44
N THR A 63 5.81 7.09 -21.09
CA THR A 63 6.95 7.82 -20.55
C THR A 63 6.65 9.31 -20.56
N MET A 64 6.92 9.99 -19.45
CA MET A 64 6.70 11.43 -19.27
C MET A 64 7.66 12.00 -18.22
N SER A 65 7.76 13.31 -18.12
CA SER A 65 8.46 13.97 -17.01
C SER A 65 7.63 13.92 -15.72
N ALA A 66 8.28 13.89 -14.55
CA ALA A 66 7.62 14.03 -13.25
C ALA A 66 6.77 15.31 -13.16
N ASP A 67 7.15 16.39 -13.85
CA ASP A 67 6.42 17.65 -13.91
C ASP A 67 5.13 17.56 -14.74
N GLU A 68 5.05 16.58 -15.65
CA GLU A 68 3.90 16.34 -16.53
C GLU A 68 2.89 15.36 -15.91
N LEU A 69 3.20 14.83 -14.73
CA LEU A 69 2.28 13.97 -14.00
C LEU A 69 0.96 14.70 -13.74
N PRO A 70 -0.18 13.98 -13.80
CA PRO A 70 -1.46 14.58 -13.48
C PRO A 70 -1.48 15.09 -12.04
N PRO A 71 -2.43 15.98 -11.70
CA PRO A 71 -2.65 16.39 -10.32
C PRO A 71 -2.84 15.18 -9.39
N PRO A 72 -2.45 15.28 -8.11
CA PRO A 72 -2.69 14.25 -7.10
C PRO A 72 -4.12 13.68 -7.18
N ALA A 73 -4.22 12.37 -7.40
CA ALA A 73 -5.47 11.65 -7.28
C ALA A 73 -5.47 10.96 -5.91
N GLU A 74 -6.45 11.28 -5.07
CA GLU A 74 -6.71 10.51 -3.86
C GLU A 74 -7.77 9.44 -4.14
N PRO A 75 -7.62 8.21 -3.58
CA PRO A 75 -6.48 7.70 -2.82
C PRO A 75 -5.24 7.38 -3.68
N ALA A 76 -4.05 7.27 -3.06
CA ALA A 76 -2.81 6.82 -3.72
C ALA A 76 -2.83 5.31 -4.07
N HIS A 77 -3.92 4.62 -3.70
CA HIS A 77 -4.14 3.19 -3.96
C HIS A 77 -3.07 2.34 -3.26
N ARG A 78 -2.81 1.14 -3.80
CA ARG A 78 -1.87 0.19 -3.21
C ARG A 78 -0.48 0.33 -3.84
N LEU A 79 -0.05 1.56 -4.10
CA LEU A 79 1.28 1.84 -4.65
C LEU A 79 2.34 1.72 -3.55
N VAL A 80 3.40 0.97 -3.83
CA VAL A 80 4.55 0.84 -2.92
C VAL A 80 5.86 1.02 -3.67
N VAL A 81 6.77 1.78 -3.08
CA VAL A 81 8.17 1.88 -3.49
C VAL A 81 8.88 0.60 -3.07
N VAL A 82 9.37 -0.15 -4.06
CA VAL A 82 10.07 -1.42 -3.85
C VAL A 82 11.55 -1.19 -3.55
N GLY A 83 12.19 -0.27 -4.27
CA GLY A 83 13.64 -0.13 -4.21
C GLY A 83 14.24 0.75 -5.30
N ILE A 84 15.56 0.71 -5.40
CA ILE A 84 16.34 1.39 -6.44
C ILE A 84 16.90 0.34 -7.39
N THR A 85 16.60 0.48 -8.67
CA THR A 85 17.07 -0.40 -9.75
C THR A 85 18.57 -0.25 -10.01
N THR A 86 19.16 -1.24 -10.67
CA THR A 86 20.54 -1.17 -11.18
C THR A 86 20.76 0.00 -12.14
N ALA A 87 19.69 0.43 -12.83
CA ALA A 87 19.65 1.59 -13.71
C ALA A 87 19.43 2.94 -12.99
N GLN A 88 19.55 2.99 -11.65
CA GLN A 88 19.38 4.22 -10.85
C GLN A 88 17.98 4.87 -10.96
N ALA A 89 16.96 4.07 -11.28
CA ALA A 89 15.56 4.46 -11.19
C ALA A 89 14.92 3.86 -9.93
N ILE A 90 14.04 4.63 -9.27
CA ILE A 90 13.20 4.13 -8.18
C ILE A 90 12.08 3.28 -8.80
N LEU A 91 11.90 2.05 -8.30
CA LEU A 91 10.82 1.16 -8.71
C LEU A 91 9.63 1.30 -7.76
N VAL A 92 8.46 1.57 -8.32
CA VAL A 92 7.16 1.58 -7.63
C VAL A 92 6.27 0.51 -8.27
N ILE A 93 5.51 -0.23 -7.48
CA ILE A 93 4.54 -1.21 -7.99
C ILE A 93 3.13 -0.86 -7.51
N ASP A 94 2.14 -1.12 -8.36
CA ASP A 94 0.74 -1.03 -7.98
C ASP A 94 0.23 -2.41 -7.60
N LEU A 95 0.11 -2.67 -6.29
CA LEU A 95 -0.35 -3.96 -5.80
C LEU A 95 -1.81 -4.25 -6.19
N SER A 96 -2.62 -3.23 -6.50
CA SER A 96 -4.02 -3.44 -6.94
C SER A 96 -4.11 -4.14 -8.30
N ALA A 97 -3.02 -4.08 -9.08
CA ALA A 97 -2.90 -4.75 -10.36
C ALA A 97 -2.59 -6.25 -10.26
N TYR A 98 -2.31 -6.76 -9.06
CA TYR A 98 -1.88 -8.14 -8.80
C TYR A 98 -2.76 -8.81 -7.74
N LEU A 99 -3.18 -10.06 -8.02
CA LEU A 99 -3.94 -10.86 -7.06
C LEU A 99 -3.06 -11.40 -5.94
N ALA A 100 -1.84 -11.83 -6.29
CA ALA A 100 -0.89 -12.42 -5.38
C ALA A 100 0.54 -11.97 -5.75
N VAL A 101 1.34 -11.63 -4.75
CA VAL A 101 2.76 -11.32 -4.89
C VAL A 101 3.52 -12.05 -3.78
N ALA A 102 4.66 -12.67 -4.08
CA ALA A 102 5.48 -13.26 -3.05
C ALA A 102 6.68 -12.37 -2.66
N ILE A 103 7.14 -12.48 -1.42
CA ILE A 103 8.43 -11.93 -0.97
C ILE A 103 9.27 -13.11 -0.47
N SER A 104 10.35 -13.40 -1.19
CA SER A 104 11.33 -14.44 -0.85
C SER A 104 12.64 -13.79 -0.42
N ALA A 105 13.10 -14.10 0.79
CA ALA A 105 14.31 -13.54 1.37
C ALA A 105 14.72 -14.37 2.59
N ASP A 106 15.96 -14.20 3.04
CA ASP A 106 16.37 -14.71 4.37
C ASP A 106 15.58 -14.05 5.52
N ASP A 107 15.21 -12.77 5.33
CA ASP A 107 14.29 -12.04 6.21
C ASP A 107 13.27 -11.26 5.37
N PRO A 108 12.14 -11.90 4.99
CA PRO A 108 11.12 -11.27 4.15
C PRO A 108 10.28 -10.25 4.94
N VAL A 109 10.36 -10.27 6.28
CA VAL A 109 9.56 -9.42 7.16
C VAL A 109 9.99 -7.96 7.01
N GLY A 110 11.29 -7.68 6.87
CA GLY A 110 11.78 -6.30 6.70
C GLY A 110 11.21 -5.62 5.45
N ALA A 111 11.16 -6.32 4.32
CA ALA A 111 10.56 -5.82 3.08
C ALA A 111 9.03 -5.67 3.23
N ALA A 112 8.36 -6.66 3.82
CA ALA A 112 6.93 -6.62 4.07
C ALA A 112 6.52 -5.43 4.95
N ARG A 113 7.28 -5.15 6.02
CA ARG A 113 7.08 -3.99 6.90
C ARG A 113 7.21 -2.66 6.17
N SER A 114 8.20 -2.55 5.29
CA SER A 114 8.36 -1.37 4.42
C SER A 114 7.10 -1.14 3.58
N TRP A 115 6.59 -2.17 2.92
CA TRP A 115 5.38 -2.04 2.11
C TRP A 115 4.16 -1.69 2.97
N VAL A 116 3.97 -2.39 4.10
CA VAL A 116 2.86 -2.12 5.02
C VAL A 116 2.88 -0.69 5.54
N MET A 117 4.04 -0.15 5.95
CA MET A 117 4.11 1.24 6.41
C MET A 117 3.69 2.23 5.33
N GLN A 118 4.15 2.03 4.09
CA GLN A 118 3.79 2.89 2.97
C GLN A 118 2.29 2.82 2.67
N LEU A 119 1.72 1.62 2.66
CA LEU A 119 0.30 1.39 2.44
C LEU A 119 -0.58 2.04 3.51
N LEU A 120 -0.14 2.03 4.76
CA LEU A 120 -0.89 2.64 5.87
C LEU A 120 -0.92 4.18 5.83
N LEU A 121 -0.12 4.82 4.97
CA LEU A 121 -0.23 6.26 4.70
C LEU A 121 -1.57 6.62 4.04
N ASP A 122 -2.18 5.68 3.29
CA ASP A 122 -3.50 5.85 2.72
C ASP A 122 -4.58 5.38 3.72
N PRO A 123 -5.41 6.28 4.29
CA PRO A 123 -6.35 5.95 5.36
C PRO A 123 -7.38 4.87 4.98
N GLU A 124 -7.64 4.67 3.69
CA GLU A 124 -8.60 3.68 3.20
C GLU A 124 -8.03 2.26 3.16
N VAL A 125 -6.71 2.12 3.15
CA VAL A 125 -6.04 0.82 3.12
C VAL A 125 -6.07 0.18 4.50
N THR A 126 -6.47 -1.09 4.51
CA THR A 126 -6.43 -2.01 5.64
C THR A 126 -5.59 -3.23 5.30
N VAL A 127 -4.91 -3.74 6.31
CA VAL A 127 -4.01 -4.89 6.25
C VAL A 127 -4.47 -5.91 7.28
N THR A 128 -4.64 -7.16 6.85
CA THR A 128 -4.87 -8.30 7.74
C THR A 128 -3.78 -9.34 7.52
N THR A 129 -3.10 -9.78 8.57
CA THR A 129 -1.97 -10.73 8.45
C THR A 129 -1.98 -11.81 9.53
N ASN A 130 -1.52 -13.03 9.24
CA ASN A 130 -1.25 -14.04 10.28
C ASN A 130 0.17 -13.89 10.88
N CYS A 131 1.01 -13.00 10.31
CA CYS A 131 2.38 -12.74 10.72
C CYS A 131 2.42 -11.76 11.90
N ALA A 132 2.78 -12.25 13.08
CA ALA A 132 2.89 -11.42 14.28
C ALA A 132 3.92 -10.28 14.14
N ALA A 133 4.98 -10.51 13.37
CA ALA A 133 6.04 -9.53 13.16
C ALA A 133 5.60 -8.35 12.26
N VAL A 134 4.51 -8.50 11.51
CA VAL A 134 3.97 -7.47 10.60
C VAL A 134 2.71 -6.80 11.17
N ALA A 135 1.98 -7.45 12.07
CA ALA A 135 0.81 -6.85 12.71
C ALA A 135 1.22 -5.70 13.65
N ILE A 136 0.36 -4.69 13.78
CA ILE A 136 0.54 -3.54 14.68
C ILE A 136 -0.50 -3.64 15.79
N GLY A 137 -0.10 -4.18 16.95
CA GLY A 137 -0.92 -4.29 18.17
C GLY A 137 -2.40 -4.56 17.92
N ASP A 138 -3.24 -3.65 18.45
CA ASP A 138 -4.71 -3.64 18.28
C ASP A 138 -5.17 -2.70 17.16
N SER A 139 -4.28 -2.30 16.25
CA SER A 139 -4.63 -1.38 15.16
C SER A 139 -5.75 -1.96 14.29
N PRO A 140 -6.86 -1.23 14.06
CA PRO A 140 -7.93 -1.70 13.19
C PRO A 140 -7.50 -1.75 11.72
N ARG A 141 -6.42 -1.04 11.35
CA ARG A 141 -5.90 -0.92 9.98
C ARG A 141 -4.76 -1.87 9.66
N CYS A 142 -4.07 -2.43 10.65
CA CYS A 142 -3.05 -3.46 10.45
C CYS A 142 -3.14 -4.51 11.55
N ARG A 143 -4.08 -5.44 11.39
CA ARG A 143 -4.46 -6.38 12.44
C ARG A 143 -4.00 -7.80 12.17
N ARG A 144 -3.88 -8.56 13.24
CA ARG A 144 -3.71 -10.00 13.14
C ARG A 144 -5.02 -10.67 12.72
N GLY A 145 -4.94 -11.57 11.76
CA GLY A 145 -6.05 -12.40 11.29
C GLY A 145 -5.69 -13.88 11.30
N PHE A 146 -6.72 -14.72 11.22
CA PHE A 146 -6.57 -16.16 11.04
C PHE A 146 -6.92 -16.53 9.60
N PHE A 147 -5.98 -17.19 8.92
CA PHE A 147 -6.18 -17.71 7.57
C PHE A 147 -6.16 -19.24 7.60
N PRO A 148 -7.29 -19.92 7.31
CA PRO A 148 -7.32 -21.37 7.27
C PRO A 148 -6.54 -21.89 6.06
N GLY A 149 -5.69 -22.91 6.26
CA GLY A 149 -5.09 -23.67 5.16
C GLY A 149 -3.68 -23.28 4.70
N GLY A 150 -2.89 -22.53 5.49
CA GLY A 150 -1.52 -22.19 5.10
C GLY A 150 -0.54 -22.11 6.28
N GLY A 151 0.66 -22.66 6.09
CA GLY A 151 1.79 -22.56 7.03
C GLY A 151 2.69 -21.34 6.80
N ALA A 152 2.66 -20.76 5.59
CA ALA A 152 3.42 -19.56 5.27
C ALA A 152 2.74 -18.29 5.84
N PRO A 153 3.52 -17.28 6.24
CA PRO A 153 2.97 -15.98 6.58
C PRO A 153 2.31 -15.30 5.36
N ILE A 154 1.12 -14.75 5.57
CA ILE A 154 0.28 -14.13 4.55
C ILE A 154 -0.17 -12.75 5.03
N ILE A 155 -0.23 -11.80 4.11
CA ILE A 155 -0.72 -10.43 4.30
C ILE A 155 -1.79 -10.18 3.25
N HIS A 156 -3.01 -9.85 3.66
CA HIS A 156 -4.07 -9.38 2.77
C HIS A 156 -4.16 -7.86 2.84
N ILE A 157 -4.19 -7.21 1.68
CA ILE A 157 -4.25 -5.76 1.53
C ILE A 157 -5.57 -5.40 0.84
N ASP A 158 -6.38 -4.59 1.51
CA ASP A 158 -7.71 -4.19 1.06
C ASP A 158 -7.88 -2.68 1.19
N ASP A 159 -8.16 -2.02 0.07
CA ASP A 159 -8.47 -0.58 -0.05
C ASP A 159 -9.97 -0.35 -0.36
N LYS A 160 -10.82 -1.35 -0.06
CA LYS A 160 -12.25 -1.43 -0.36
C LYS A 160 -12.56 -1.55 -1.85
N ARG A 161 -11.56 -1.81 -2.69
CA ARG A 161 -11.73 -2.07 -4.14
C ARG A 161 -11.28 -3.49 -4.46
N PRO A 162 -12.18 -4.38 -4.91
CA PRO A 162 -11.76 -5.72 -5.29
C PRO A 162 -10.88 -5.68 -6.56
N PRO A 163 -9.92 -6.63 -6.68
CA PRO A 163 -9.65 -7.74 -5.77
C PRO A 163 -8.83 -7.32 -4.54
N VAL A 164 -8.84 -8.12 -3.47
CA VAL A 164 -7.89 -8.01 -2.35
C VAL A 164 -6.54 -8.58 -2.80
N THR A 165 -5.45 -7.87 -2.55
CA THR A 165 -4.10 -8.35 -2.90
C THR A 165 -3.55 -9.21 -1.78
N THR A 166 -3.00 -10.36 -2.13
CA THR A 166 -2.33 -11.27 -1.20
C THR A 166 -0.82 -11.15 -1.33
N VAL A 167 -0.12 -10.88 -0.24
CA VAL A 167 1.34 -10.97 -0.17
C VAL A 167 1.73 -12.17 0.68
N THR A 168 2.47 -13.11 0.11
CA THR A 168 2.97 -14.30 0.80
C THR A 168 4.44 -14.13 1.12
N LEU A 169 4.84 -14.40 2.36
CA LEU A 169 6.24 -14.35 2.77
C LEU A 169 6.84 -15.76 2.77
N ASP A 170 8.06 -15.89 2.28
CA ASP A 170 8.83 -17.13 2.29
C ASP A 170 8.08 -18.31 1.63
N THR A 171 7.73 -18.14 0.36
CA THR A 171 7.12 -19.20 -0.45
C THR A 171 8.19 -20.15 -0.97
N ALA A 172 7.96 -21.46 -0.85
CA ALA A 172 8.75 -22.46 -1.56
C ALA A 172 8.42 -22.51 -3.06
N ASP A 173 7.28 -21.94 -3.46
CA ASP A 173 6.80 -21.92 -4.84
C ASP A 173 7.23 -20.65 -5.56
N GLU A 174 7.82 -20.81 -6.76
CA GLU A 174 8.15 -19.71 -7.66
C GLU A 174 6.86 -19.10 -8.25
N SER A 175 6.29 -18.09 -7.59
CA SER A 175 5.18 -17.32 -8.16
C SER A 175 5.66 -16.45 -9.33
N ALA A 176 4.79 -16.20 -10.30
CA ALA A 176 5.10 -15.33 -11.44
C ALA A 176 5.37 -13.88 -11.01
N ASP A 177 4.64 -13.42 -9.99
CA ASP A 177 4.82 -12.11 -9.37
C ASP A 177 5.51 -12.29 -8.01
N ARG A 178 6.76 -11.82 -7.90
CA ARG A 178 7.55 -11.97 -6.67
C ARG A 178 8.69 -10.98 -6.57
N LEU A 179 9.05 -10.65 -5.33
CA LEU A 179 10.28 -9.99 -4.95
C LEU A 179 11.22 -11.02 -4.34
N GLU A 180 12.41 -11.17 -4.90
CA GLU A 180 13.52 -11.91 -4.30
C GLU A 180 14.51 -10.91 -3.69
N VAL A 181 14.87 -11.07 -2.41
CA VAL A 181 15.80 -10.18 -1.71
C VAL A 181 17.02 -10.97 -1.26
N ALA A 182 18.18 -10.53 -1.71
CA ALA A 182 19.46 -11.09 -1.33
C ALA A 182 19.91 -10.57 0.04
N ARG A 183 20.86 -11.30 0.66
CA ARG A 183 21.42 -10.95 1.98
C ARG A 183 22.08 -9.58 2.07
N ASP A 184 22.58 -9.08 0.95
CA ASP A 184 23.23 -7.77 0.87
C ASP A 184 22.23 -6.61 0.67
N GLY A 185 20.93 -6.90 0.64
CA GLY A 185 19.86 -5.95 0.43
C GLY A 185 19.57 -5.62 -1.03
N SER A 186 20.32 -6.21 -1.98
CA SER A 186 19.93 -6.20 -3.39
C SER A 186 18.74 -7.13 -3.62
N GLY A 187 18.13 -7.06 -4.81
CA GLY A 187 17.00 -7.93 -5.10
C GLY A 187 16.58 -7.95 -6.55
N GLU A 188 15.55 -8.76 -6.82
CA GLU A 188 14.99 -8.98 -8.13
C GLU A 188 13.47 -8.94 -8.03
N MET A 189 12.85 -8.04 -8.80
CA MET A 189 11.39 -7.94 -8.88
C MET A 189 10.91 -8.56 -10.18
N TYR A 190 10.04 -9.57 -10.07
CA TYR A 190 9.35 -10.22 -11.16
C TYR A 190 7.88 -9.83 -11.12
N LEU A 191 7.34 -9.37 -12.25
CA LEU A 191 5.91 -9.10 -12.42
C LEU A 191 5.47 -9.68 -13.78
N GLY A 192 4.94 -10.90 -13.76
CA GLY A 192 4.66 -11.70 -14.94
C GLY A 192 5.89 -11.89 -15.82
N ALA A 193 5.89 -11.26 -17.00
CA ALA A 193 7.01 -11.32 -17.94
C ALA A 193 8.04 -10.20 -17.75
N ARG A 194 7.80 -9.27 -16.81
CA ARG A 194 8.70 -8.15 -16.52
C ARG A 194 9.64 -8.46 -15.38
N PHE A 195 10.82 -7.88 -15.45
CA PHE A 195 11.91 -8.13 -14.53
C PHE A 195 12.68 -6.83 -14.28
N TRP A 196 13.01 -6.57 -13.01
CA TRP A 196 13.91 -5.49 -12.60
C TRP A 196 14.91 -6.00 -11.57
N SER A 197 16.21 -5.80 -11.86
CA SER A 197 17.26 -5.94 -10.86
C SER A 197 17.36 -4.68 -10.00
N LEU A 198 17.47 -4.87 -8.69
CA LEU A 198 17.51 -3.83 -7.67
C LEU A 198 18.89 -3.81 -7.01
N ASN A 199 19.52 -2.63 -6.98
CA ASN A 199 20.71 -2.39 -6.15
C ASN A 199 20.35 -2.37 -4.66
N LEU A 200 19.12 -1.95 -4.35
CA LEU A 200 18.63 -1.81 -2.99
C LEU A 200 17.13 -2.07 -2.95
N VAL A 201 16.70 -2.96 -2.05
CA VAL A 201 15.31 -3.16 -1.68
C VAL A 201 14.99 -2.33 -0.44
N MET A 202 13.84 -1.66 -0.44
CA MET A 202 13.34 -0.93 0.73
C MET A 202 12.96 -1.92 1.84
N THR A 203 13.60 -1.80 2.99
CA THR A 203 13.33 -2.63 4.17
C THR A 203 13.20 -1.76 5.42
N ILE A 204 12.47 -2.26 6.42
CA ILE A 204 12.39 -1.67 7.75
C ILE A 204 12.86 -2.73 8.75
N ASP A 205 13.94 -2.42 9.48
CA ASP A 205 14.46 -3.30 10.53
C ASP A 205 13.51 -3.36 11.75
N GLU A 206 13.72 -4.35 12.63
CA GLU A 206 12.92 -4.54 13.85
C GLU A 206 12.85 -3.30 14.75
N THR A 207 13.96 -2.60 14.93
CA THR A 207 14.03 -1.45 15.84
C THR A 207 13.21 -0.29 15.29
N THR A 208 13.38 0.00 14.00
CA THR A 208 12.63 1.02 13.30
C THR A 208 11.14 0.66 13.26
N TRP A 209 10.81 -0.60 12.98
CA TRP A 209 9.43 -1.09 13.00
C TRP A 209 8.76 -0.93 14.36
N ALA A 210 9.42 -1.38 15.43
CA ALA A 210 8.88 -1.30 16.78
C ALA A 210 8.58 0.16 17.18
N ALA A 211 9.46 1.10 16.81
CA ALA A 211 9.25 2.52 17.05
C ALA A 211 8.04 3.08 16.26
N LEU A 212 7.92 2.71 14.98
CA LEU A 212 6.81 3.14 14.13
C LEU A 212 5.47 2.55 14.58
N ALA A 213 5.44 1.25 14.90
CA ALA A 213 4.27 0.55 15.41
C ALA A 213 3.77 1.19 16.72
N ALA A 214 4.68 1.47 17.66
CA ALA A 214 4.33 2.15 18.91
C ALA A 214 3.76 3.56 18.67
N SER A 215 4.29 4.31 17.70
CA SER A 215 3.76 5.63 17.33
C SER A 215 2.33 5.54 16.79
N LEU A 216 2.05 4.57 15.93
CA LEU A 216 0.72 4.35 15.35
C LEU A 216 -0.30 3.87 16.39
N GLU A 217 0.11 2.99 17.31
CA GLU A 217 -0.73 2.55 18.43
C GLU A 217 -1.10 3.71 19.36
N ALA A 218 -0.13 4.60 19.64
CA ALA A 218 -0.36 5.78 20.48
C ALA A 218 -1.35 6.77 19.84
N GLU A 219 -1.29 6.96 18.52
CA GLU A 219 -2.23 7.80 17.77
C GLU A 219 -3.67 7.26 17.86
N VAL A 220 -3.85 5.95 17.67
CA VAL A 220 -5.15 5.29 17.79
C VAL A 220 -5.71 5.41 19.21
N ALA A 221 -4.86 5.24 20.23
CA ALA A 221 -5.27 5.39 21.63
C ALA A 221 -5.61 6.84 22.02
N ALA A 222 -5.04 7.83 21.32
CA ALA A 222 -5.27 9.25 21.57
C ALA A 222 -6.51 9.81 20.86
N ALA A 223 -7.12 9.09 19.93
CA ALA A 223 -8.33 9.52 19.23
C ALA A 223 -9.51 9.61 20.23
N PRO A 224 -10.09 10.81 20.47
CA PRO A 224 -11.17 10.96 21.43
C PRO A 224 -12.42 10.24 20.93
N ASP A 225 -13.03 9.51 21.86
CA ASP A 225 -14.27 8.76 21.71
C ASP A 225 -15.39 9.73 21.29
N SER A 226 -15.60 9.87 19.99
CA SER A 226 -16.66 10.72 19.41
C SER A 226 -17.99 9.97 19.47
N SER A 227 -18.37 9.48 20.64
CA SER A 227 -19.71 8.95 20.86
C SER A 227 -20.71 10.11 20.90
N PRO A 228 -21.72 10.15 20.02
CA PRO A 228 -22.78 11.13 20.14
C PRO A 228 -23.50 10.90 21.47
N ALA A 229 -23.64 11.96 22.27
CA ALA A 229 -24.41 11.94 23.50
C ALA A 229 -25.80 11.34 23.23
N SER A 230 -26.11 10.23 23.91
CA SER A 230 -27.42 9.60 23.87
C SER A 230 -28.48 10.63 24.31
N PRO A 231 -29.54 10.90 23.53
CA PRO A 231 -30.56 11.84 23.96
C PRO A 231 -31.29 11.24 25.17
N ALA A 232 -31.29 12.00 26.27
CA ALA A 232 -31.97 11.67 27.51
C ALA A 232 -33.40 11.21 27.26
N SER A 233 -33.76 10.09 27.90
CA SER A 233 -35.13 9.59 27.99
C SER A 233 -36.07 10.69 28.46
N VAL A 234 -36.97 11.14 27.57
CA VAL A 234 -38.12 11.94 27.97
C VAL A 234 -39.10 11.01 28.68
N VAL A 235 -39.26 11.25 29.98
CA VAL A 235 -40.19 10.58 30.87
C VAL A 235 -41.61 10.72 30.33
N ALA A 236 -42.27 9.59 30.10
CA ALA A 236 -43.70 9.52 29.83
C ALA A 236 -44.48 9.95 31.09
N VAL A 237 -45.29 11.00 30.96
CA VAL A 237 -46.39 11.28 31.89
C VAL A 237 -47.68 11.05 31.13
N GLY A 238 -48.37 9.96 31.49
CA GLY A 238 -49.70 9.67 30.99
C GLY A 238 -50.75 10.60 31.61
N THR A 239 -51.81 10.88 30.86
CA THR A 239 -53.14 11.10 31.44
C THR A 239 -54.18 10.59 30.44
N ALA A 240 -55.03 9.71 30.95
CA ALA A 240 -56.09 9.03 30.25
C ALA A 240 -57.23 9.98 29.88
N GLU A 241 -57.86 9.77 28.72
CA GLU A 241 -59.31 10.00 28.61
C GLU A 241 -59.94 9.03 27.60
N ARG A 242 -61.04 8.43 28.06
CA ARG A 242 -61.79 7.30 27.50
C ARG A 242 -62.88 7.84 26.58
N PRO A 243 -63.05 7.36 25.33
CA PRO A 243 -64.24 7.72 24.56
C PRO A 243 -65.44 6.83 24.97
N PRO A 244 -66.67 7.38 25.04
CA PRO A 244 -67.86 6.57 25.28
C PRO A 244 -68.33 5.89 23.99
N GLU A 245 -68.78 4.65 24.14
CA GLU A 245 -69.56 3.90 23.16
C GLU A 245 -70.91 4.60 22.93
N ILE A 246 -71.30 4.78 21.66
CA ILE A 246 -72.71 4.87 21.26
C ILE A 246 -72.89 4.04 19.99
N SER A 247 -73.67 2.96 20.13
CA SER A 247 -74.18 2.14 19.03
C SER A 247 -75.20 2.89 18.17
N ARG A 248 -75.14 2.71 16.86
CA ARG A 248 -76.24 2.19 16.02
C ARG A 248 -75.75 1.84 14.62
#